data_AF-A0A2V6KML1-F1
#
_entry.id   AF-A0A2V6KML1-F1
#
_cell.length_a   1.000
_cell.length_b   1.000
_cell.length_c   1.000
_cell.angle_alpha   90.00
_cell.angle_beta   90.00
_cell.angle_gamma   90.00
#
_symmetry.space_group_name_H-M   'P 1'
#
loop_
_entity.id
_entity.type
_entity.pdbx_description
1 polymer ?
#
loop_
_entity_poly.entity_id
_entity_poly.type
_entity_poly.pdbx_seq_one_letter_code
_entity_poly.pdbx_strand_id
1 'polypeptide(L)'
;MHQAVTTPAGAPVVPRKRRPRRKRKILIGVGAAVLLLIIAGVINSKREKPIPVTTEKAARRNILQTVSATGKVQPEVEVKISPEVAGEIIELPVVDGMAVKKRDLLVKIKPDSYKALLEQQEAAISAAKAPNLQQKATM
;
A
#
# COMPACT_ATOMS: atom_id res chain seq x y z
N MET A 1 -106.84 -59.75 23.59
CA MET A 1 -107.79 -60.06 24.67
C MET A 1 -107.06 -59.90 26.00
N HIS A 2 -107.70 -59.24 26.99
CA HIS A 2 -107.49 -59.36 28.46
C HIS A 2 -106.08 -58.97 29.01
N GLN A 3 -105.93 -58.07 30.00
CA GLN A 3 -106.12 -58.25 31.47
C GLN A 3 -105.29 -59.41 32.08
N ALA A 4 -104.61 -59.31 33.23
CA ALA A 4 -104.42 -58.21 34.19
C ALA A 4 -103.23 -58.47 35.18
N VAL A 5 -102.71 -57.40 35.79
CA VAL A 5 -102.34 -57.20 37.23
C VAL A 5 -101.69 -58.36 38.05
N THR A 6 -100.59 -58.06 38.77
CA THR A 6 -100.45 -58.20 40.26
C THR A 6 -99.13 -57.61 40.80
N THR A 7 -99.25 -56.73 41.81
CA THR A 7 -98.24 -56.09 42.69
C THR A 7 -98.32 -56.80 44.09
N PRO A 8 -97.49 -56.59 45.16
CA PRO A 8 -96.39 -55.65 45.45
C PRO A 8 -95.10 -56.40 45.92
N ALA A 9 -94.15 -55.96 46.78
CA ALA A 9 -93.85 -54.74 47.57
C ALA A 9 -92.33 -54.63 47.86
N GLY A 10 -91.87 -53.52 48.49
CA GLY A 10 -90.61 -53.48 49.27
C GLY A 10 -89.66 -52.30 48.94
N ALA A 11 -89.48 -51.38 49.90
CA ALA A 11 -88.62 -50.18 49.78
C ALA A 11 -87.47 -50.20 50.84
N PRO A 12 -86.72 -49.11 51.10
CA PRO A 12 -85.69 -48.50 50.25
C PRO A 12 -84.32 -48.37 50.95
N VAL A 13 -83.21 -48.15 50.23
CA VAL A 13 -81.90 -47.74 50.82
C VAL A 13 -81.20 -46.64 50.00
N VAL A 14 -80.64 -45.66 50.72
CA VAL A 14 -80.10 -44.36 50.26
C VAL A 14 -78.73 -44.48 49.54
N PRO A 15 -78.42 -43.67 48.50
CA PRO A 15 -77.19 -43.82 47.72
C PRO A 15 -75.93 -43.22 48.36
N ARG A 16 -74.80 -43.95 48.31
CA ARG A 16 -73.47 -43.47 48.77
C ARG A 16 -72.53 -43.14 47.60
N LYS A 17 -72.05 -41.89 47.55
CA LYS A 17 -71.37 -41.26 46.40
C LYS A 17 -69.98 -41.84 46.08
N ARG A 18 -69.78 -42.31 44.84
CA ARG A 18 -68.53 -42.95 44.34
C ARG A 18 -67.39 -41.93 44.12
N ARG A 19 -66.14 -42.27 44.50
CA ARG A 19 -64.90 -41.62 44.02
C ARG A 19 -64.09 -42.60 43.14
N PRO A 20 -63.94 -42.38 41.83
CA PRO A 20 -63.22 -43.31 40.96
C PRO A 20 -61.70 -43.06 40.99
N ARG A 21 -60.91 -44.11 41.29
CA ARG A 21 -59.43 -44.10 41.30
C ARG A 21 -58.80 -43.59 39.98
N ARG A 22 -59.54 -43.65 38.86
CA ARG A 22 -59.16 -43.12 37.53
C ARG A 22 -58.87 -41.60 37.56
N LYS A 23 -59.62 -40.81 38.33
CA LYS A 23 -59.41 -39.34 38.42
C LYS A 23 -58.06 -38.96 39.03
N ARG A 24 -57.51 -39.77 39.95
CA ARG A 24 -56.19 -39.52 40.57
C ARG A 24 -55.05 -39.79 39.58
N LYS A 25 -55.17 -40.82 38.72
CA LYS A 25 -54.18 -41.07 37.64
C LYS A 25 -54.17 -39.95 36.60
N ILE A 26 -55.34 -39.42 36.23
CA ILE A 26 -55.46 -38.25 35.33
C ILE A 26 -54.81 -37.03 35.96
N LEU A 27 -55.05 -36.76 37.26
CA LEU A 27 -54.44 -35.63 37.97
C LEU A 27 -52.90 -35.72 38.02
N ILE A 28 -52.35 -36.92 38.22
CA ILE A 28 -50.89 -37.16 38.19
C ILE A 28 -50.33 -37.00 36.77
N GLY A 29 -51.03 -37.50 35.74
CA GLY A 29 -50.63 -37.32 34.34
C GLY A 29 -50.62 -35.86 33.89
N VAL A 30 -51.63 -35.08 34.30
CA VAL A 30 -51.67 -33.62 34.06
C VAL A 30 -50.55 -32.91 34.83
N GLY A 31 -50.30 -33.28 36.09
CA GLY A 31 -49.19 -32.74 36.88
C GLY A 31 -47.82 -33.00 36.23
N ALA A 32 -47.60 -34.22 35.73
CA ALA A 32 -46.36 -34.59 35.02
C ALA A 32 -46.23 -33.85 33.67
N ALA A 33 -47.32 -33.67 32.92
CA ALA A 33 -47.32 -32.91 31.67
C ALA A 33 -47.03 -31.42 31.91
N VAL A 34 -47.61 -30.81 32.94
CA VAL A 34 -47.33 -29.43 33.36
C VAL A 34 -45.86 -29.30 33.81
N LEU A 35 -45.33 -30.25 34.58
CA LEU A 35 -43.94 -30.24 34.99
C LEU A 35 -42.97 -30.36 33.80
N LEU A 36 -43.28 -31.22 32.82
CA LEU A 36 -42.51 -31.34 31.57
C LEU A 36 -42.54 -30.04 30.75
N LEU A 37 -43.70 -29.37 30.66
CA LEU A 37 -43.81 -28.07 29.98
C LEU A 37 -43.00 -26.97 30.68
N ILE A 38 -42.98 -26.95 32.01
CA ILE A 38 -42.15 -26.01 32.79
C ILE A 38 -40.67 -26.27 32.54
N ILE A 39 -40.23 -27.54 32.57
CA ILE A 39 -38.84 -27.92 32.29
C ILE A 39 -38.43 -27.53 30.87
N ALA A 40 -39.27 -27.82 29.87
CA ALA A 40 -39.03 -27.46 28.47
C ALA A 40 -38.97 -25.93 28.25
N GLY A 41 -39.80 -25.18 28.97
CA GLY A 41 -39.77 -23.71 28.97
C GLY A 41 -38.48 -23.14 29.53
N VAL A 42 -38.02 -23.64 30.69
CA VAL A 42 -36.76 -23.20 31.32
C VAL A 42 -35.54 -23.51 30.45
N ILE A 43 -35.52 -24.67 29.78
CA ILE A 43 -34.44 -25.06 28.86
C ILE A 43 -34.39 -24.16 27.61
N ASN A 44 -35.54 -23.69 27.10
CA ASN A 44 -35.57 -22.72 26.00
C ASN A 44 -35.19 -21.31 26.46
N SER A 45 -35.67 -20.84 27.61
CA SER A 45 -35.38 -19.50 28.12
C SER A 45 -33.91 -19.27 28.49
N LYS A 46 -33.13 -20.33 28.73
CA LYS A 46 -31.67 -20.24 28.96
C LYS A 46 -30.84 -20.15 27.68
N ARG A 47 -31.45 -20.11 26.49
CA ARG A 47 -30.73 -19.91 25.22
C ARG A 47 -30.51 -18.41 25.01
N GLU A 48 -29.33 -17.94 25.41
CA GLU A 48 -28.87 -16.60 25.06
C GLU A 48 -28.87 -16.43 23.54
N LYS A 49 -29.41 -15.32 23.06
CA LYS A 49 -29.52 -15.04 21.63
C LYS A 49 -28.11 -14.70 21.11
N PRO A 50 -27.61 -15.38 20.05
CA PRO A 50 -26.30 -15.05 19.49
C PRO A 50 -26.25 -13.58 19.08
N ILE A 51 -25.25 -12.85 19.56
CA ILE A 51 -25.05 -11.45 19.19
C ILE A 51 -24.59 -11.42 17.72
N PRO A 52 -25.34 -10.79 16.80
CA PRO A 52 -24.94 -10.73 15.41
C PRO A 52 -23.73 -9.80 15.27
N VAL A 53 -22.58 -10.37 14.89
CA VAL A 53 -21.36 -9.62 14.59
C VAL A 53 -21.11 -9.61 13.09
N THR A 54 -20.90 -8.42 12.53
CA THR A 54 -20.48 -8.27 11.12
C THR A 54 -19.03 -8.70 11.01
N THR A 55 -18.74 -9.68 10.16
CA THR A 55 -17.37 -10.12 9.86
C THR A 55 -17.10 -10.02 8.37
N GLU A 56 -15.89 -9.61 8.01
CA GLU A 56 -15.39 -9.59 6.63
C GLU A 56 -14.30 -10.66 6.47
N LYS A 57 -14.26 -11.33 5.30
CA LYS A 57 -13.24 -12.35 5.03
C LYS A 57 -11.91 -11.69 4.71
N ALA A 58 -10.92 -11.88 5.58
CA ALA A 58 -9.55 -11.42 5.34
C ALA A 58 -8.98 -12.05 4.06
N ALA A 59 -8.68 -11.22 3.06
CA ALA A 59 -8.04 -11.61 1.81
C ALA A 59 -6.61 -11.05 1.75
N ARG A 60 -5.63 -11.89 1.41
CA ARG A 60 -4.27 -11.41 1.10
C ARG A 60 -4.31 -10.64 -0.21
N ARG A 61 -3.99 -9.34 -0.16
CA ARG A 61 -3.83 -8.46 -1.33
C ARG A 61 -2.45 -7.83 -1.25
N ASN A 62 -1.78 -7.69 -2.39
CA ASN A 62 -0.50 -6.98 -2.45
C ASN A 62 -0.77 -5.48 -2.36
N ILE A 63 -0.26 -4.83 -1.31
CA ILE A 63 -0.30 -3.38 -1.16
C ILE A 63 0.92 -2.82 -1.90
N LEU A 64 0.69 -2.23 -3.06
CA LEU A 64 1.74 -1.52 -3.81
C LEU A 64 1.88 -0.11 -3.27
N GLN A 65 2.86 0.10 -2.40
CA GLN A 65 3.20 1.43 -1.88
C GLN A 65 4.14 2.14 -2.87
N THR A 66 3.57 2.88 -3.82
CA THR A 66 4.33 3.72 -4.73
C THR A 66 4.99 4.86 -3.96
N VAL A 67 6.31 4.81 -3.82
CA VAL A 67 7.11 5.89 -3.23
C VAL A 67 7.45 6.93 -4.30
N SER A 68 6.89 8.13 -4.18
CA SER A 68 7.20 9.25 -5.06
C SER A 68 8.54 9.89 -4.66
N ALA A 69 9.63 9.41 -5.26
CA ALA A 69 10.95 10.00 -5.10
C ALA A 69 11.11 11.22 -6.02
N THR A 70 10.91 12.43 -5.47
CA THR A 70 11.13 13.69 -6.21
C THR A 70 12.62 13.99 -6.32
N GLY A 71 13.24 13.55 -7.42
CA GLY A 71 14.60 13.94 -7.81
C GLY A 71 14.62 15.20 -8.67
N LYS A 72 15.73 15.94 -8.65
CA LYS A 72 16.04 16.93 -9.70
C LYS A 72 16.79 16.23 -10.82
N VAL A 73 16.31 16.36 -12.06
CA VAL A 73 17.07 15.92 -13.24
C VAL A 73 18.30 16.80 -13.37
N GLN A 74 19.47 16.17 -13.53
CA GLN A 74 20.75 16.84 -13.72
C GLN A 74 21.42 16.27 -14.98
N PRO A 75 22.23 17.06 -15.70
CA PRO A 75 23.04 16.53 -16.80
C PRO A 75 24.02 15.48 -16.27
N GLU A 76 24.21 14.40 -17.03
CA GLU A 76 25.23 13.38 -16.72
C GLU A 76 26.65 13.97 -16.76
N VAL A 77 26.87 14.94 -17.67
CA VAL A 77 28.12 15.66 -17.83
C VAL A 77 27.84 17.16 -18.00
N GLU A 78 28.28 17.97 -17.04
CA GLU A 78 28.29 19.44 -17.13
C GLU A 78 29.74 19.92 -17.23
N VAL A 79 30.07 20.68 -18.28
CA VAL A 79 31.41 21.24 -18.48
C VAL A 79 31.33 22.77 -18.50
N LYS A 80 31.91 23.40 -17.48
CA LYS A 80 32.05 24.86 -17.40
C LYS A 80 33.31 25.27 -18.15
N ILE A 81 33.13 26.00 -19.23
CA ILE A 81 34.21 26.46 -20.10
C ILE A 81 34.61 27.86 -19.66
N SER A 82 35.86 28.01 -19.24
CA SER A 82 36.48 29.29 -18.89
C SER A 82 37.75 29.46 -19.73
N PRO A 83 38.12 30.70 -20.12
CA PRO A 83 39.38 30.93 -20.81
C PRO A 83 40.57 30.71 -19.85
N GLU A 84 41.61 30.02 -20.32
CA GLU A 84 42.86 29.83 -19.56
C GLU A 84 43.71 31.10 -19.48
N VAL A 85 43.45 32.06 -20.36
CA VAL A 85 44.23 33.30 -20.52
C VAL A 85 43.32 34.52 -20.45
N ALA A 86 43.80 35.60 -19.81
CA ALA A 86 43.09 36.87 -19.80
C ALA A 86 43.31 37.62 -21.13
N GLY A 87 42.23 38.15 -21.71
CA GLY A 87 42.29 38.94 -22.94
C GLY A 87 40.92 39.34 -23.45
N GLU A 88 40.91 40.18 -24.49
CA GLU A 88 39.71 40.64 -25.18
C GLU A 88 39.17 39.56 -26.13
N ILE A 89 37.85 39.35 -26.13
CA ILE A 89 37.19 38.44 -27.08
C ILE A 89 37.06 39.15 -28.43
N ILE A 90 37.63 38.56 -29.49
CA ILE A 90 37.58 39.11 -30.86
C ILE A 90 36.56 38.41 -31.75
N GLU A 91 36.29 37.12 -31.54
CA GLU A 91 35.28 36.36 -32.28
C GLU A 91 34.53 35.40 -31.34
N LEU A 92 33.20 35.39 -31.44
CA LEU A 92 32.28 34.46 -30.78
C LEU A 92 31.41 33.78 -31.86
N PRO A 93 31.88 32.70 -32.50
CA PRO A 93 31.17 32.05 -33.61
C PRO A 93 30.00 31.14 -33.18
N VAL A 94 29.72 31.03 -31.88
CA VAL A 94 28.65 30.18 -31.33
C VAL A 94 27.49 31.03 -30.79
N VAL A 95 26.28 30.47 -30.85
CA VAL A 95 25.05 31.09 -30.36
C VAL A 95 24.37 30.21 -29.31
N ASP A 96 23.54 30.81 -28.45
CA ASP A 96 22.83 30.09 -27.40
C ASP A 96 21.95 28.97 -27.98
N GLY A 97 22.03 27.78 -27.37
CA GLY A 97 21.33 26.57 -27.84
C GLY A 97 21.99 25.85 -29.03
N MET A 98 23.11 26.35 -29.58
CA MET A 98 23.86 25.65 -30.62
C MET A 98 24.52 24.38 -30.08
N ALA A 99 24.36 23.26 -30.78
CA ALA A 99 25.07 22.02 -30.48
C ALA A 99 26.53 22.12 -30.94
N VAL A 100 27.47 21.97 -30.00
CA VAL A 100 28.92 22.02 -30.24
C VAL A 100 29.58 20.67 -29.97
N LYS A 101 30.68 20.38 -30.67
CA LYS A 101 31.46 19.15 -30.55
C LYS A 101 32.82 19.42 -29.90
N LYS A 102 33.47 18.35 -29.46
CA LYS A 102 34.85 18.44 -28.95
C LYS A 102 35.77 18.97 -30.06
N ARG A 103 36.58 19.97 -29.70
CA ARG A 103 37.53 20.72 -30.57
C ARG A 103 36.92 21.82 -31.45
N ASP A 104 35.62 22.11 -31.34
CA ASP A 104 35.03 23.26 -32.03
C ASP A 104 35.56 24.58 -31.40
N LEU A 105 35.77 25.60 -32.24
CA LEU A 105 36.17 26.93 -31.78
C LEU A 105 34.96 27.64 -31.16
N LEU A 106 34.97 27.82 -29.85
CA LEU A 106 33.87 28.48 -29.13
C LEU A 106 34.09 29.98 -28.98
N VAL A 107 35.31 30.39 -28.65
CA VAL A 107 35.71 31.78 -28.40
C VAL A 107 37.12 31.98 -28.93
N LYS A 108 37.39 33.14 -29.54
CA LYS A 108 38.73 33.56 -29.95
C LYS A 108 39.14 34.80 -29.16
N ILE A 109 40.28 34.70 -28.48
CA ILE A 109 40.85 35.76 -27.66
C ILE A 109 41.97 36.46 -28.45
N LYS A 110 42.11 37.77 -28.29
CA LYS A 110 43.15 38.58 -28.94
C LYS A 110 44.56 38.06 -28.55
N PRO A 111 45.36 37.59 -29.52
CA PRO A 111 46.59 36.85 -29.21
C PRO A 111 47.84 37.73 -29.12
N ASP A 112 47.74 39.04 -29.31
CA ASP A 112 48.88 39.95 -29.57
C ASP A 112 50.01 39.83 -28.54
N SER A 113 49.68 39.87 -27.23
CA SER A 113 50.67 39.71 -26.16
C SER A 113 51.33 38.32 -26.15
N TYR A 114 50.58 37.28 -26.49
CA TYR A 114 51.10 35.90 -26.56
C TYR A 114 51.95 35.66 -27.81
N LYS A 115 51.62 36.31 -28.94
CA LYS A 115 52.43 36.29 -30.16
C LYS A 115 53.76 37.00 -29.95
N ALA A 116 53.73 38.21 -29.39
CA ALA A 116 54.95 38.96 -29.07
C ALA A 116 55.87 38.19 -28.12
N LEU A 117 55.30 37.53 -27.10
CA LEU A 117 56.05 36.65 -26.19
C LEU A 117 56.63 35.42 -26.92
N LEU A 118 55.84 34.77 -27.79
CA LEU A 118 56.31 33.62 -28.57
C LEU A 118 57.48 34.01 -29.49
N GLU A 119 57.34 35.09 -30.25
CA GLU A 119 58.38 35.63 -31.14
C GLU A 119 59.67 35.97 -30.36
N GLN A 120 59.53 36.59 -29.18
CA GLN A 120 60.66 36.86 -28.28
C GLN A 120 61.36 35.58 -27.83
N GLN A 121 60.60 34.55 -27.45
CA GLN A 121 61.15 33.26 -27.03
C GLN A 121 61.81 32.49 -28.20
N GLU A 122 61.21 32.53 -29.40
CA GLU A 122 61.78 31.91 -30.60
C GLU A 122 63.09 32.60 -31.04
N ALA A 123 63.16 33.92 -30.94
CA ALA A 123 64.39 34.69 -31.17
C ALA A 123 65.48 34.31 -30.15
N ALA A 124 65.14 34.21 -28.86
CA ALA A 124 66.07 33.79 -27.81
C ALA A 124 66.59 32.35 -28.03
N ILE A 125 65.71 31.41 -28.41
CA ILE A 125 66.08 30.04 -28.77
C ILE A 125 67.00 30.01 -29.99
N SER A 126 66.74 30.85 -31.00
CA SER A 126 67.55 30.94 -32.22
C SER A 126 68.95 31.49 -31.92
N ALA A 127 69.04 32.53 -31.10
CA ALA A 127 70.31 33.06 -30.61
C ALA A 127 71.11 32.02 -29.80
N ALA A 128 70.45 31.24 -28.93
CA ALA A 128 71.11 30.17 -28.16
C ALA A 128 71.57 28.97 -29.01
N LYS A 129 70.88 28.70 -30.14
CA LYS A 129 71.27 27.65 -31.10
C LYS A 129 72.46 28.04 -31.97
N ALA A 130 72.66 29.33 -32.26
CA ALA A 130 73.70 29.79 -33.19
C ALA A 130 75.14 29.37 -32.78
N PRO A 131 75.59 29.51 -31.51
CA PRO A 131 76.91 29.01 -31.08
C PRO A 131 77.07 27.49 -31.25
N ASN A 132 76.04 26.72 -30.93
CA ASN A 132 76.05 25.26 -31.07
C ASN A 132 76.16 24.82 -32.54
N LEU A 133 75.53 25.56 -33.46
CA LEU A 133 75.64 25.32 -34.90
C LEU A 133 77.03 25.69 -35.43
N GLN A 134 77.61 26.81 -34.96
CA GLN A 134 78.96 27.22 -35.32
C GLN A 134 80.00 26.18 -34.85
N GLN A 135 79.90 25.70 -33.60
CA GLN A 135 80.79 24.67 -33.05
C GLN A 135 80.73 23.34 -33.83
N LYS A 136 79.54 22.95 -34.32
CA LYS A 136 79.37 21.76 -35.15
C LYS A 136 79.86 21.91 -36.59
N ALA A 137 80.08 23.14 -37.05
CA ALA A 137 80.54 23.45 -38.40
C ALA A 137 82.07 23.67 -38.48
N THR A 138 82.76 23.71 -37.34
CA THR A 138 84.22 23.93 -37.24
C THR A 138 85.01 22.72 -36.74
N MET A 139 84.36 21.56 -36.62
CA MET A 139 84.97 20.23 -36.46
C MET A 139 84.80 19.40 -37.74
#